data_AF-A0AAU2TN56-F1
#
_entry.id   AF-A0AAU2TN56-F1
#
_cell.length_a   1.000
_cell.length_b   1.000
_cell.length_c   1.000
_cell.angle_alpha   90.00
_cell.angle_beta   90.00
_cell.angle_gamma   90.00
#
_symmetry.space_group_name_H-M   'P 1'
#
loop_
_entity.id
_entity.type
_entity.pdbx_description
1 polymer ?
#
loop_
_entity_poly.entity_id
_entity_poly.type
_entity_poly.pdbx_seq_one_letter_code
_entity_poly.pdbx_strand_id
1 'polypeptide(L)'
;MARRTSLEDSGCAIAQALDVVGDWWTLLIVRDTARGVHRFDELQRELGLSRKVLTERLRLLVEAEVLARVPYQERPVRHEYRLTPRGRALLPVLVALQDWGDAWVLGDGGTTATAERASAEARRVHALTGTRLPDLRLVDDRGAPRDPVADDAPHTVLYCFPGAYARPDAYPPGWAEIPGTPGCTLESRTYRDRLAGFRAAGAAVHGVSTQRPDEQRAFAQEERLDFPLLSDAESALITALRLPTFRAAGASRLKRLTLVVDRERVVRHVQYPVTDVAGSVEEALGVVRRLGEDAPPERHRA
;
A
#
# COMPACT_ATOMS: atom_id res chain seq x y z
N MET A 1 19.94 29.95 -8.09
CA MET A 1 19.58 28.67 -8.74
C MET A 1 20.88 28.07 -9.23
N ALA A 2 21.35 26.98 -8.61
CA ALA A 2 22.48 26.25 -9.18
C ALA A 2 22.04 25.73 -10.55
N ARG A 3 22.72 26.16 -11.60
CA ARG A 3 22.54 25.65 -12.97
C ARG A 3 22.79 24.14 -12.88
N ARG A 4 21.74 23.32 -13.05
CA ARG A 4 21.92 21.87 -13.12
C ARG A 4 22.89 21.61 -14.27
N THR A 5 24.05 21.03 -13.96
CA THR A 5 24.88 20.40 -14.98
C THR A 5 23.98 19.35 -15.61
N SER A 6 23.50 19.60 -16.83
CA SER A 6 22.82 18.57 -17.62
C SER A 6 23.75 17.38 -17.64
N LEU A 7 23.28 16.20 -17.25
CA LEU A 7 24.12 15.01 -17.30
C LEU A 7 24.31 14.69 -18.79
N GLU A 8 25.47 15.03 -19.35
CA GLU A 8 25.76 15.02 -20.79
C GLU A 8 25.77 13.62 -21.44
N ASP A 9 25.46 12.56 -20.68
CA ASP A 9 25.29 11.22 -21.21
C ASP A 9 23.85 11.01 -21.71
N SER A 10 23.65 11.29 -23.00
CA SER A 10 22.36 11.12 -23.70
C SER A 10 21.93 9.65 -23.83
N GLY A 11 22.82 8.69 -23.58
CA GLY A 11 22.53 7.24 -23.63
C GLY A 11 22.17 6.63 -22.27
N CYS A 12 22.50 7.30 -21.16
CA CYS A 12 22.24 6.77 -19.82
C CYS A 12 20.83 7.14 -19.33
N ALA A 13 19.90 6.19 -19.42
CA ALA A 13 18.52 6.39 -18.95
C ALA A 13 18.43 6.78 -17.45
N ILE A 14 19.39 6.34 -16.63
CA ILE A 14 19.47 6.74 -15.21
C ILE A 14 19.78 8.23 -15.10
N ALA A 15 20.78 8.71 -15.83
CA ALA A 15 21.15 10.13 -15.84
C ALA A 15 19.98 11.00 -16.33
N GLN A 16 19.34 10.61 -17.44
CA GLN A 16 18.17 11.30 -17.98
C GLN A 16 16.98 11.29 -17.01
N ALA A 17 16.77 10.19 -16.27
CA ALA A 17 15.74 10.14 -15.23
C ALA A 17 16.06 11.10 -14.07
N LEU A 18 17.33 11.23 -13.67
CA LEU A 18 17.76 12.14 -12.60
C LEU A 18 17.56 13.63 -12.93
N ASP A 19 17.49 14.00 -14.22
CA ASP A 19 17.08 15.36 -14.60
C ASP A 19 15.61 15.65 -14.21
N VAL A 20 14.76 14.62 -14.22
CA VAL A 20 13.35 14.72 -13.79
C VAL A 20 13.21 14.51 -12.28
N VAL A 21 13.77 13.42 -11.74
CA VAL A 21 13.49 12.97 -10.37
C VAL A 21 14.66 13.11 -9.39
N GLY A 22 15.83 13.58 -9.83
CA GLY A 22 17.03 13.67 -8.99
C GLY A 22 17.02 14.82 -7.98
N ASP A 23 15.98 15.65 -7.97
CA ASP A 23 15.75 16.57 -6.86
C ASP A 23 14.93 15.87 -5.79
N TRP A 24 15.36 15.96 -4.53
CA TRP A 24 14.76 15.23 -3.43
C TRP A 24 13.25 15.53 -3.24
N TRP A 25 12.76 16.69 -3.67
CA TRP A 25 11.39 17.14 -3.44
C TRP A 25 10.47 16.51 -4.46
N THR A 26 10.98 16.18 -5.65
CA THR A 26 10.20 15.48 -6.68
C THR A 26 9.65 14.17 -6.14
N LEU A 27 10.51 13.33 -5.57
CA LEU A 27 10.08 12.03 -5.02
C LEU A 27 9.18 12.19 -3.79
N LEU A 28 9.38 13.22 -2.96
CA LEU A 28 8.49 13.50 -1.83
C LEU A 28 7.11 14.03 -2.26
N ILE A 29 7.03 14.82 -3.35
CA ILE A 29 5.76 15.25 -3.94
C ILE A 29 5.03 14.04 -4.54
N VAL A 30 5.73 13.16 -5.27
CA VAL A 30 5.15 11.92 -5.82
C VAL A 30 4.64 11.03 -4.68
N ARG A 31 5.42 10.88 -3.60
CA ARG A 31 5.03 10.15 -2.38
C ARG A 31 3.74 10.71 -1.80
N ASP A 32 3.65 12.02 -1.58
CA ASP A 32 2.47 12.61 -0.94
C ASP A 32 1.24 12.58 -1.86
N THR A 33 1.45 12.74 -3.16
CA THR A 33 0.38 12.56 -4.16
C THR A 33 -0.13 11.12 -4.16
N ALA A 34 0.73 10.11 -4.07
CA ALA A 34 0.33 8.70 -3.96
C ALA A 34 -0.48 8.42 -2.68
N ARG A 35 -0.25 9.19 -1.61
CA ARG A 35 -1.00 9.14 -0.34
C ARG A 35 -2.36 9.86 -0.40
N GLY A 36 -2.72 10.45 -1.54
CA GLY A 36 -3.97 11.19 -1.73
C GLY A 36 -3.85 12.70 -1.50
N VAL A 37 -2.66 13.23 -1.24
CA VAL A 37 -2.43 14.67 -1.03
C VAL A 37 -2.27 15.34 -2.40
N HIS A 38 -3.38 15.81 -2.96
CA HIS A 38 -3.41 16.33 -4.33
C HIS A 38 -3.42 17.86 -4.42
N ARG A 39 -3.74 18.56 -3.32
CA ARG A 39 -3.94 20.01 -3.33
C ARG A 39 -2.66 20.75 -2.97
N PHE A 40 -2.45 21.91 -3.60
CA PHE A 40 -1.25 22.73 -3.42
C PHE A 40 -1.00 23.09 -1.95
N ASP A 41 -1.99 23.64 -1.24
CA ASP A 41 -1.82 24.10 0.15
C ASP A 41 -1.58 22.92 1.11
N GLU A 42 -2.11 21.73 0.80
CA GLU A 42 -1.87 20.51 1.58
C GLU A 42 -0.44 20.02 1.34
N LEU A 43 -0.01 19.88 0.08
CA LEU A 43 1.37 19.55 -0.29
C LEU A 43 2.39 20.52 0.33
N GLN A 44 2.09 21.82 0.33
CA GLN A 44 2.94 22.84 0.94
C GLN A 44 3.07 22.62 2.45
N ARG A 45 1.96 22.32 3.13
CA ARG A 45 1.94 22.09 4.58
C ARG A 45 2.67 20.80 4.96
N GLU A 46 2.41 19.70 4.25
CA GLU A 46 3.01 18.39 4.53
C GLU A 46 4.53 18.40 4.31
N LEU A 47 4.98 19.03 3.23
CA LEU A 47 6.39 18.99 2.85
C LEU A 47 7.21 20.17 3.41
N GLY A 48 6.56 21.22 3.92
CA GLY A 48 7.23 22.41 4.47
C GLY A 48 7.97 23.27 3.43
N LEU A 49 7.70 23.10 2.13
CA LEU A 49 8.34 23.90 1.09
C LEU A 49 7.80 25.33 1.06
N SER A 50 8.66 26.27 0.66
CA SER A 50 8.18 27.58 0.21
C SER A 50 7.25 27.42 -1.01
N ARG A 51 6.21 28.27 -1.10
CA ARG A 51 5.29 28.29 -2.23
C ARG A 51 5.99 28.39 -3.59
N LYS A 52 7.06 29.19 -3.65
CA LYS A 52 7.87 29.38 -4.86
C LYS A 52 8.48 28.06 -5.33
N VAL A 53 9.17 27.33 -4.44
CA VAL A 53 9.81 26.06 -4.78
C VAL A 53 8.76 25.01 -5.14
N LEU A 54 7.66 24.90 -4.38
CA LEU A 54 6.59 23.95 -4.70
C LEU A 54 5.98 24.22 -6.08
N THR A 55 5.74 25.49 -6.42
CA THR A 55 5.21 25.89 -7.75
C THR A 55 6.14 25.45 -8.88
N GLU A 56 7.44 25.68 -8.70
CA GLU A 56 8.46 25.29 -9.69
C GLU A 56 8.53 23.78 -9.88
N ARG A 57 8.50 23.00 -8.79
CA ARG A 57 8.55 21.53 -8.85
C ARG A 57 7.28 20.93 -9.45
N LEU A 58 6.11 21.42 -9.07
CA LEU A 58 4.85 20.97 -9.65
C LEU A 58 4.78 21.28 -11.14
N ARG A 59 5.29 22.45 -11.56
CA ARG A 59 5.39 22.79 -12.99
C ARG A 59 6.27 21.79 -13.74
N LEU A 60 7.47 21.50 -13.24
CA LEU A 60 8.37 20.52 -13.84
C LEU A 60 7.73 19.13 -13.94
N LEU A 61 7.03 18.68 -12.89
CA LEU A 61 6.36 17.38 -12.89
C LEU A 61 5.17 17.30 -13.84
N VAL A 62 4.47 18.42 -14.06
CA VAL A 62 3.40 18.50 -15.07
C VAL A 62 3.97 18.52 -16.48
N GLU A 63 5.03 19.30 -16.72
CA GLU A 63 5.74 19.35 -18.01
C GLU A 63 6.36 17.99 -18.38
N ALA A 64 6.86 17.24 -17.40
CA ALA A 64 7.37 15.88 -17.57
C ALA A 64 6.27 14.80 -17.59
N GLU A 65 4.99 15.18 -17.58
CA GLU A 65 3.83 14.27 -17.55
C GLU A 65 3.86 13.26 -16.40
N VAL A 66 4.53 13.57 -15.28
CA VAL A 66 4.50 12.79 -14.04
C VAL A 66 3.21 13.07 -13.27
N LEU A 67 2.77 14.33 -13.29
CA LEU A 67 1.52 14.79 -12.71
C LEU A 67 0.60 15.42 -13.77
N ALA A 68 -0.70 15.21 -13.63
CA ALA A 68 -1.73 15.95 -14.34
C ALA A 68 -2.31 17.02 -13.43
N ARG A 69 -2.47 18.25 -13.94
CA ARG A 69 -3.17 19.33 -13.25
C ARG A 69 -4.65 19.30 -13.62
N VAL A 70 -5.50 18.87 -12.69
CA VAL A 70 -6.93 18.60 -12.92
C VAL A 70 -7.79 19.62 -12.16
N PRO A 71 -8.79 20.26 -12.78
CA PRO A 71 -9.73 21.11 -12.06
C PRO A 71 -10.64 20.25 -11.15
N TYR A 72 -10.78 20.63 -9.88
CA TYR A 72 -11.71 19.97 -8.94
C TYR A 72 -12.89 20.88 -8.53
N GLN A 73 -12.83 22.15 -8.91
CA GLN A 73 -13.86 23.16 -8.66
C GLN A 73 -13.83 24.14 -9.83
N GLU A 74 -14.99 24.61 -10.29
CA GLU A 74 -15.09 25.50 -11.45
C GLU A 74 -15.23 26.99 -11.08
N ARG A 75 -15.70 27.32 -9.86
CA ARG A 75 -16.01 28.70 -9.47
C ARG A 75 -15.59 29.03 -8.02
N PRO A 76 -14.45 29.69 -7.79
CA PRO A 76 -13.35 29.92 -8.74
C PRO A 76 -12.70 28.60 -9.17
N VAL A 77 -12.06 28.58 -10.35
CA VAL A 77 -11.35 27.37 -10.82
C VAL A 77 -10.22 27.02 -9.87
N ARG A 78 -10.26 25.84 -9.27
CA ARG A 78 -9.17 25.31 -8.44
C ARG A 78 -8.69 23.99 -8.98
N HIS A 79 -7.38 23.78 -8.88
CA HIS A 79 -6.72 22.61 -9.42
C HIS A 79 -6.11 21.75 -8.32
N GLU A 80 -6.03 20.47 -8.62
CA GLU A 80 -5.28 19.47 -7.87
C GLU A 80 -4.31 18.77 -8.82
N TYR A 81 -3.37 18.02 -8.25
CA TYR A 81 -2.32 17.32 -8.96
C TYR A 81 -2.51 15.82 -8.76
N ARG A 82 -2.66 15.08 -9.86
CA ARG A 82 -2.87 13.63 -9.84
C ARG A 82 -1.76 12.91 -10.58
N LEU A 83 -1.34 11.75 -10.08
CA LEU A 83 -0.36 10.92 -10.78
C LEU A 83 -0.92 10.43 -12.12
N THR A 84 -0.13 10.59 -13.17
CA THR A 84 -0.36 9.97 -14.49
C THR A 84 0.15 8.52 -14.46
N PRO A 85 -0.03 7.73 -15.55
CA PRO A 85 0.66 6.45 -15.68
C PRO A 85 2.19 6.56 -15.51
N ARG A 86 2.82 7.61 -16.06
CA ARG A 86 4.27 7.86 -15.91
C ARG A 86 4.65 8.17 -14.47
N GLY A 87 3.82 8.91 -13.74
CA GLY A 87 4.05 9.15 -12.31
C GLY A 87 3.84 7.92 -11.45
N ARG A 88 2.86 7.07 -11.76
CA ARG A 88 2.65 5.79 -11.08
C ARG A 88 3.81 4.80 -11.31
N ALA A 89 4.48 4.87 -12.47
CA ALA A 89 5.68 4.07 -12.71
C ALA A 89 6.87 4.41 -11.79
N LEU A 90 6.80 5.51 -11.01
CA LEU A 90 7.80 5.85 -9.98
C LEU A 90 7.49 5.23 -8.60
N LEU A 91 6.33 4.63 -8.38
CA LEU A 91 5.98 4.04 -7.08
C LEU A 91 6.96 2.93 -6.67
N PRO A 92 7.38 1.99 -7.54
CA PRO A 92 8.39 1.00 -7.18
C PRO A 92 9.74 1.60 -6.75
N VAL A 93 10.10 2.79 -7.26
CA VAL A 93 11.31 3.52 -6.83
C VAL A 93 11.15 4.00 -5.39
N LEU A 94 9.97 4.52 -5.02
CA LEU A 94 9.67 4.92 -3.65
C LEU A 94 9.70 3.73 -2.68
N VAL A 95 9.19 2.57 -3.11
CA VAL A 95 9.27 1.33 -2.32
C VAL A 95 10.72 0.89 -2.15
N ALA A 96 11.52 0.90 -3.22
CA ALA A 96 12.94 0.53 -3.13
C ALA A 96 13.74 1.48 -2.21
N LEU A 97 13.44 2.78 -2.24
CA LEU A 97 14.03 3.75 -1.32
C LEU A 97 13.59 3.52 0.13
N GLN A 98 12.32 3.16 0.34
CA GLN A 98 11.82 2.80 1.67
C GLN A 98 12.50 1.53 2.18
N ASP A 99 12.56 0.46 1.38
CA ASP A 99 13.25 -0.80 1.71
C ASP A 99 14.71 -0.54 2.10
N TRP A 100 15.41 0.27 1.31
CA TRP A 100 16.79 0.62 1.61
C TRP A 100 16.92 1.43 2.92
N GLY A 101 16.05 2.40 3.14
CA GLY A 101 16.05 3.20 4.37
C GLY A 101 15.69 2.39 5.61
N ASP A 102 14.67 1.54 5.53
CA ASP A 102 14.26 0.65 6.61
C ASP A 102 15.36 -0.36 6.94
N ALA A 103 16.06 -0.90 5.93
CA ALA A 103 17.16 -1.85 6.15
C ALA A 103 18.44 -1.18 6.69
N TRP A 104 18.93 -0.12 6.04
CA TRP A 104 20.29 0.38 6.25
C TRP A 104 20.39 1.66 7.08
N VAL A 105 19.31 2.44 7.16
CA VAL A 105 19.30 3.69 7.93
C VAL A 105 18.62 3.50 9.29
N LEU A 106 17.55 2.71 9.33
CA LEU A 106 16.73 2.49 10.53
C LEU A 106 16.90 1.09 11.13
N GLY A 107 17.44 0.15 10.36
CA GLY A 107 17.61 -1.25 10.72
C GLY A 107 19.08 -1.68 10.79
N ASP A 108 19.29 -3.00 10.77
CA ASP A 108 20.60 -3.66 10.89
C ASP A 108 21.13 -4.22 9.55
N GLY A 109 20.46 -3.90 8.43
CA GLY A 109 20.74 -4.43 7.10
C GLY A 109 20.20 -5.85 6.85
N GLY A 110 19.56 -6.48 7.84
CA GLY A 110 19.01 -7.83 7.73
C GLY A 110 17.77 -7.90 6.85
N THR A 111 17.64 -8.98 6.07
CA THR A 111 16.40 -9.28 5.35
C THR A 111 15.41 -9.99 6.26
N THR A 112 14.26 -9.36 6.51
CA THR A 112 13.22 -9.92 7.37
C THR A 112 11.83 -9.52 6.86
N ALA A 113 10.90 -10.47 6.87
CA ALA A 113 9.49 -10.25 6.54
C ALA A 113 8.64 -9.89 7.78
N THR A 114 9.30 -9.60 8.91
CA THR A 114 8.70 -9.12 10.15
C THR A 114 9.47 -7.89 10.67
N ALA A 115 9.13 -7.43 11.87
CA ALA A 115 9.82 -6.35 12.56
C ALA A 115 9.76 -6.54 14.07
N GLU A 116 10.61 -5.81 14.78
CA GLU A 116 10.44 -5.61 16.22
C GLU A 116 9.26 -4.68 16.50
N ARG A 117 8.49 -4.97 17.56
CA ARG A 117 7.31 -4.16 17.94
C ARG A 117 7.65 -2.70 18.22
N ALA A 118 8.85 -2.43 18.73
CA ALA A 118 9.32 -1.09 19.06
C ALA A 118 10.09 -0.40 17.91
N SER A 119 10.13 -0.98 16.71
CA SER A 119 10.85 -0.40 15.57
C SER A 119 10.18 0.88 15.02
N ALA A 120 10.94 1.67 14.27
CA ALA A 120 10.40 2.84 13.57
C ALA A 120 9.36 2.45 12.51
N GLU A 121 9.56 1.30 11.86
CA GLU A 121 8.60 0.69 10.93
C GLU A 121 7.29 0.33 11.65
N ALA A 122 7.35 -0.34 12.79
CA ALA A 122 6.14 -0.70 13.55
C ALA A 122 5.35 0.53 14.01
N ARG A 123 6.04 1.55 14.53
CA ARG A 123 5.39 2.85 14.88
C ARG A 123 4.72 3.49 13.66
N ARG A 124 5.39 3.52 12.51
CA ARG A 124 4.85 4.08 11.26
C ARG A 124 3.56 3.37 10.85
N VAL A 125 3.52 2.04 10.93
CA VAL A 125 2.37 1.22 10.54
C VAL A 125 1.21 1.42 11.51
N HIS A 126 1.43 1.44 12.83
CA HIS A 126 0.38 1.72 13.80
C HIS A 126 -0.22 3.13 13.67
N ALA A 127 0.59 4.11 13.25
CA ALA A 127 0.14 5.47 12.98
C ALA A 127 -0.85 5.57 11.79
N LEU A 128 -1.10 4.48 11.05
CA LEU A 128 -2.15 4.44 10.05
C LEU A 128 -3.55 4.49 10.67
N THR A 129 -3.72 4.10 11.93
CA THR A 129 -5.02 4.18 12.61
C THR A 129 -5.56 5.61 12.58
N GLY A 130 -6.80 5.79 12.12
CA GLY A 130 -7.44 7.10 11.94
C GLY A 130 -7.09 7.81 10.63
N THR A 131 -6.13 7.30 9.86
CA THR A 131 -5.84 7.81 8.50
C THR A 131 -6.82 7.24 7.49
N ARG A 132 -6.96 7.90 6.33
CA ARG A 132 -7.83 7.44 5.23
C ARG A 132 -7.03 6.74 4.15
N LEU A 133 -7.53 5.60 3.68
CA LEU A 133 -7.09 4.96 2.45
C LEU A 133 -7.42 5.89 1.26
N PRO A 134 -6.44 6.31 0.45
CA PRO A 134 -6.73 7.11 -0.73
C PRO A 134 -7.54 6.30 -1.75
N ASP A 135 -8.21 7.00 -2.67
CA ASP A 135 -8.90 6.36 -3.79
C ASP A 135 -7.86 5.71 -4.73
N LEU A 136 -7.89 4.38 -4.78
CA LEU A 136 -7.00 3.56 -5.60
C LEU A 136 -7.70 2.26 -6.00
N ARG A 137 -7.20 1.63 -7.06
CA ARG A 137 -7.66 0.33 -7.54
C ARG A 137 -6.48 -0.64 -7.60
N LEU A 138 -6.73 -1.87 -7.18
CA LEU A 138 -5.82 -3.00 -7.37
C LEU A 138 -6.44 -3.97 -8.37
N VAL A 139 -5.64 -4.88 -8.93
CA VAL A 139 -6.15 -5.94 -9.80
C VAL A 139 -6.41 -7.17 -8.96
N ASP A 140 -7.61 -7.73 -9.00
CA ASP A 140 -7.94 -8.95 -8.26
C ASP A 140 -7.42 -10.23 -8.95
N ASP A 141 -7.55 -11.37 -8.28
CA ASP A 141 -7.19 -12.70 -8.78
C ASP A 141 -7.98 -13.14 -10.02
N ARG A 142 -8.99 -12.37 -10.44
CA ARG A 142 -9.74 -12.60 -11.69
C ARG A 142 -9.31 -11.64 -12.80
N GLY A 143 -8.36 -10.74 -12.52
CA GLY A 143 -7.87 -9.74 -13.45
C GLY A 143 -8.72 -8.47 -13.53
N ALA A 144 -9.68 -8.28 -12.61
CA ALA A 144 -10.56 -7.12 -12.60
C ALA A 144 -10.03 -6.02 -11.67
N PRO A 145 -10.12 -4.73 -12.05
CA PRO A 145 -9.87 -3.63 -11.13
C PRO A 145 -10.88 -3.63 -9.98
N ARG A 146 -10.40 -3.60 -8.74
CA ARG A 146 -11.20 -3.67 -7.51
C ARG A 146 -10.76 -2.60 -6.50
N ASP A 147 -11.72 -2.02 -5.79
CA ASP A 147 -11.41 -1.21 -4.60
C ASP A 147 -10.93 -2.14 -3.48
N PRO A 148 -9.84 -1.81 -2.77
CA PRO A 148 -9.53 -2.52 -1.54
C PRO A 148 -10.63 -2.39 -0.48
N VAL A 149 -11.42 -1.31 -0.45
CA VAL A 149 -12.54 -1.15 0.50
C VAL A 149 -13.82 -1.68 -0.15
N ALA A 150 -14.40 -2.74 0.41
CA ALA A 150 -15.65 -3.32 -0.06
C ALA A 150 -16.82 -2.35 0.17
N ASP A 151 -17.73 -2.28 -0.80
CA ASP A 151 -18.96 -1.47 -0.72
C ASP A 151 -20.09 -2.20 0.00
N ASP A 152 -20.11 -3.54 -0.08
CA ASP A 152 -21.14 -4.42 0.47
C ASP A 152 -21.01 -4.71 1.98
N ALA A 153 -19.94 -4.25 2.64
CA ALA A 153 -19.75 -4.44 4.09
C ALA A 153 -19.37 -3.12 4.82
N PRO A 154 -19.85 -2.89 6.06
CA PRO A 154 -19.44 -1.76 6.89
C PRO A 154 -17.93 -1.65 7.10
N HIS A 155 -17.25 -2.80 7.19
CA HIS A 155 -15.81 -2.89 7.36
C HIS A 155 -15.20 -3.82 6.31
N THR A 156 -13.94 -3.58 5.97
CA THR A 156 -13.11 -4.48 5.18
C THR A 156 -11.86 -4.83 5.95
N VAL A 157 -11.60 -6.13 6.10
CA VAL A 157 -10.34 -6.66 6.62
C VAL A 157 -9.39 -6.85 5.44
N LEU A 158 -8.36 -6.02 5.38
CA LEU A 158 -7.28 -6.09 4.42
C LEU A 158 -6.07 -6.77 5.06
N TYR A 159 -5.88 -8.07 4.81
CA TYR A 159 -4.70 -8.77 5.31
C TYR A 159 -3.63 -8.84 4.23
N CYS A 160 -2.45 -8.28 4.53
CA CYS A 160 -1.30 -8.28 3.64
C CYS A 160 -0.38 -9.45 4.01
N PHE A 161 0.13 -10.17 3.01
CA PHE A 161 1.02 -11.30 3.22
C PHE A 161 2.21 -11.29 2.25
N PRO A 162 3.39 -11.79 2.70
CA PRO A 162 4.59 -11.86 1.86
C PRO A 162 4.41 -12.57 0.51
N GLY A 163 3.77 -13.73 0.52
CA GLY A 163 3.52 -14.52 -0.68
C GLY A 163 3.11 -15.95 -0.37
N ALA A 164 2.15 -16.46 -1.13
CA ALA A 164 1.67 -17.83 -1.02
C ALA A 164 1.40 -18.40 -2.42
N TYR A 165 1.84 -19.63 -2.67
CA TYR A 165 1.84 -20.20 -4.01
C TYR A 165 1.06 -21.51 -4.03
N ALA A 166 0.40 -21.79 -5.16
CA ALA A 166 -0.39 -23.01 -5.35
C ALA A 166 0.43 -24.30 -5.21
N ARG A 167 1.74 -24.24 -5.49
CA ARG A 167 2.61 -25.41 -5.45
C ARG A 167 3.84 -25.14 -4.58
N PRO A 168 4.30 -26.10 -3.76
CA PRO A 168 5.48 -25.93 -2.91
C PRO A 168 6.77 -25.58 -3.69
N ASP A 169 6.91 -26.08 -4.92
CA ASP A 169 8.07 -25.83 -5.78
C ASP A 169 8.05 -24.44 -6.45
N ALA A 170 6.95 -23.69 -6.32
CA ALA A 170 6.84 -22.32 -6.84
C ALA A 170 7.40 -21.26 -5.87
N TYR A 171 7.73 -21.65 -4.63
CA TYR A 171 8.36 -20.74 -3.68
C TYR A 171 9.80 -20.41 -4.09
N PRO A 172 10.25 -19.16 -3.94
CA PRO A 172 11.63 -18.82 -4.25
C PRO A 172 12.65 -19.55 -3.37
N PRO A 173 13.88 -19.79 -3.87
CA PRO A 173 14.97 -20.33 -3.05
C PRO A 173 15.22 -19.48 -1.79
N GLY A 174 15.46 -20.15 -0.65
CA GLY A 174 15.68 -19.50 0.65
C GLY A 174 14.44 -18.85 1.26
N TRP A 175 13.25 -18.97 0.65
CA TRP A 175 12.04 -18.29 1.14
C TRP A 175 11.71 -18.63 2.59
N ALA A 176 11.76 -19.91 2.95
CA ALA A 176 11.41 -20.41 4.29
C ALA A 176 12.43 -20.00 5.38
N GLU A 177 13.63 -19.57 4.99
CA GLU A 177 14.69 -19.13 5.90
C GLU A 177 14.52 -17.67 6.32
N ILE A 178 13.75 -16.89 5.56
CA ILE A 178 13.49 -15.47 5.86
C ILE A 178 12.47 -15.38 7.02
N PRO A 179 12.83 -14.75 8.15
CA PRO A 179 11.91 -14.62 9.28
C PRO A 179 10.60 -13.92 8.88
N GLY A 180 9.46 -14.50 9.26
CA GLY A 180 8.12 -13.95 9.00
C GLY A 180 7.45 -14.40 7.69
N THR A 181 8.17 -15.06 6.77
CA THR A 181 7.57 -15.59 5.53
C THR A 181 6.75 -16.87 5.71
N PRO A 182 7.06 -17.81 6.65
CA PRO A 182 6.22 -18.99 6.83
C PRO A 182 4.81 -18.62 7.30
N GLY A 183 3.82 -19.40 6.87
CA GLY A 183 2.44 -19.31 7.37
C GLY A 183 1.43 -18.58 6.48
N CYS A 184 1.80 -18.00 5.33
CA CYS A 184 0.83 -17.30 4.45
C CYS A 184 -0.33 -18.19 3.97
N THR A 185 -0.05 -19.47 3.69
CA THR A 185 -1.07 -20.46 3.33
C THR A 185 -1.99 -20.75 4.53
N LEU A 186 -1.42 -20.93 5.73
CA LEU A 186 -2.19 -21.13 6.96
C LEU A 186 -3.06 -19.90 7.27
N GLU A 187 -2.54 -18.69 7.09
CA GLU A 187 -3.28 -17.43 7.26
C GLU A 187 -4.52 -17.39 6.37
N SER A 188 -4.33 -17.60 5.07
CA SER A 188 -5.40 -17.52 4.09
C SER A 188 -6.46 -18.60 4.30
N ARG A 189 -6.03 -19.82 4.66
CA ARG A 189 -6.94 -20.90 5.09
C ARG A 189 -7.74 -20.52 6.34
N THR A 190 -7.09 -19.89 7.32
CA THR A 190 -7.76 -19.48 8.56
C THR A 190 -8.80 -18.38 8.27
N TYR A 191 -8.48 -17.40 7.43
CA TYR A 191 -9.47 -16.41 6.95
C TYR A 191 -10.63 -17.06 6.21
N ARG A 192 -10.37 -18.04 5.34
CA ARG A 192 -11.42 -18.82 4.65
C ARG A 192 -12.33 -19.52 5.64
N ASP A 193 -11.74 -20.24 6.59
CA ASP A 193 -12.47 -21.03 7.59
C ASP A 193 -13.26 -20.14 8.57
N ARG A 194 -12.87 -18.86 8.71
CA ARG A 194 -13.56 -17.84 9.53
C ARG A 194 -14.43 -16.87 8.74
N LEU A 195 -14.53 -17.02 7.41
CA LEU A 195 -15.18 -16.05 6.53
C LEU A 195 -16.65 -15.80 6.91
N ALA A 196 -17.39 -16.85 7.28
CA ALA A 196 -18.77 -16.72 7.75
C ALA A 196 -18.88 -15.86 9.03
N GLY A 197 -17.90 -15.96 9.92
CA GLY A 197 -17.83 -15.14 11.13
C GLY A 197 -17.58 -13.66 10.82
N PHE A 198 -16.68 -13.36 9.88
CA PHE A 198 -16.45 -11.98 9.42
C PHE A 198 -17.70 -11.40 8.77
N ARG A 199 -18.36 -12.15 7.87
CA ARG A 199 -19.60 -11.72 7.23
C ARG A 199 -20.70 -11.44 8.26
N ALA A 200 -20.88 -12.32 9.23
CA ALA A 200 -21.84 -12.13 10.31
C ALA A 200 -21.53 -10.92 11.19
N ALA A 201 -20.25 -10.56 11.34
CA ALA A 201 -19.80 -9.36 12.05
C ALA A 201 -19.82 -8.08 11.18
N GLY A 202 -20.31 -8.14 9.95
CA GLY A 202 -20.37 -6.99 9.04
C GLY A 202 -19.02 -6.61 8.42
N ALA A 203 -18.15 -7.59 8.15
CA ALA A 203 -16.92 -7.37 7.40
C ALA A 203 -16.79 -8.23 6.14
N ALA A 204 -16.27 -7.59 5.09
CA ALA A 204 -15.63 -8.27 3.97
C ALA A 204 -14.16 -8.59 4.33
N VAL A 205 -13.59 -9.59 3.67
CA VAL A 205 -12.17 -9.96 3.82
C VAL A 205 -11.53 -9.88 2.44
N HIS A 206 -10.42 -9.17 2.29
CA HIS A 206 -9.60 -9.19 1.09
C HIS A 206 -8.14 -9.51 1.47
N GLY A 207 -7.52 -10.43 0.73
CA GLY A 207 -6.08 -10.68 0.84
C GLY A 207 -5.29 -9.76 -0.09
N VAL A 208 -4.10 -9.33 0.31
CA VAL A 208 -3.24 -8.47 -0.52
C VAL A 208 -1.80 -8.98 -0.52
N SER A 209 -1.21 -9.09 -1.70
CA SER A 209 0.23 -9.35 -1.85
C SER A 209 0.76 -8.68 -3.12
N THR A 210 2.09 -8.67 -3.30
CA THR A 210 2.73 -8.17 -4.52
C THR A 210 2.80 -9.24 -5.62
N GLN A 211 2.20 -10.40 -5.41
CA GLN A 211 2.16 -11.47 -6.43
C GLN A 211 1.31 -11.02 -7.60
N ARG A 212 1.64 -11.50 -8.81
CA ARG A 212 0.85 -11.18 -10.00
C ARG A 212 -0.56 -11.77 -9.90
N PRO A 213 -1.56 -11.20 -10.60
CA PRO A 213 -2.93 -11.73 -10.59
C PRO A 213 -3.02 -13.22 -10.95
N ASP A 214 -2.19 -13.71 -11.89
CA ASP A 214 -2.17 -15.13 -12.27
C ASP A 214 -1.68 -16.05 -11.15
N GLU A 215 -0.68 -15.60 -10.37
CA GLU A 215 -0.15 -16.35 -9.22
C GLU A 215 -1.17 -16.39 -8.07
N GLN A 216 -1.83 -15.25 -7.80
CA GLN A 216 -2.90 -15.16 -6.81
C GLN A 216 -4.10 -16.02 -7.21
N ARG A 217 -4.48 -16.04 -8.49
CA ARG A 217 -5.55 -16.91 -9.01
C ARG A 217 -5.26 -18.38 -8.76
N ALA A 218 -4.06 -18.82 -9.12
CA ALA A 218 -3.66 -20.21 -8.93
C ALA A 218 -3.70 -20.59 -7.44
N PHE A 219 -3.19 -19.72 -6.57
CA PHE A 219 -3.21 -19.94 -5.13
C PHE A 219 -4.64 -19.96 -4.55
N ALA A 220 -5.50 -19.00 -4.93
CA ALA A 220 -6.89 -18.95 -4.49
C ALA A 220 -7.68 -20.19 -4.91
N GLN A 221 -7.43 -20.72 -6.11
CA GLN A 221 -8.06 -21.95 -6.61
C GLN A 221 -7.60 -23.19 -5.83
N GLU A 222 -6.28 -23.34 -5.62
CA GLU A 222 -5.71 -24.45 -4.84
C GLU A 222 -6.30 -24.47 -3.42
N GLU A 223 -6.36 -23.29 -2.79
CA GLU A 223 -6.81 -23.16 -1.40
C GLU A 223 -8.31 -22.94 -1.24
N ARG A 224 -9.06 -22.90 -2.35
CA ARG A 224 -10.51 -22.68 -2.38
C ARG A 224 -10.93 -21.44 -1.58
N LEU A 225 -10.28 -20.31 -1.85
CA LEU A 225 -10.57 -19.05 -1.18
C LEU A 225 -11.82 -18.41 -1.78
N ASP A 226 -12.83 -18.14 -0.93
CA ASP A 226 -14.11 -17.54 -1.32
C ASP A 226 -14.18 -16.02 -1.07
N PHE A 227 -13.02 -15.38 -1.18
CA PHE A 227 -12.84 -13.93 -1.05
C PHE A 227 -11.71 -13.48 -1.99
N PRO A 228 -11.71 -12.23 -2.47
CA PRO A 228 -10.74 -11.81 -3.48
C PRO A 228 -9.33 -11.66 -2.90
N LEU A 229 -8.34 -12.00 -3.72
CA LEU A 229 -6.95 -11.61 -3.51
C LEU A 229 -6.63 -10.45 -4.45
N LEU A 230 -5.99 -9.41 -3.91
CA LEU A 230 -5.65 -8.18 -4.62
C LEU A 230 -4.14 -8.13 -4.86
N SER A 231 -3.76 -7.90 -6.10
CA SER A 231 -2.38 -7.74 -6.52
C SER A 231 -1.96 -6.27 -6.38
N ASP A 232 -0.96 -6.03 -5.52
CA ASP A 232 -0.25 -4.75 -5.41
C ASP A 232 1.11 -4.81 -6.12
N ALA A 233 1.20 -5.53 -7.24
CA ALA A 233 2.44 -5.66 -8.02
C ALA A 233 2.99 -4.30 -8.50
N GLU A 234 2.11 -3.32 -8.72
CA GLU A 234 2.45 -1.94 -9.12
C GLU A 234 2.74 -1.00 -7.93
N SER A 235 2.78 -1.53 -6.69
CA SER A 235 3.11 -0.78 -5.47
C SER A 235 2.17 0.39 -5.14
N ALA A 236 0.92 0.32 -5.57
CA ALA A 236 -0.09 1.34 -5.36
C ALA A 236 -0.48 1.45 -3.88
N LEU A 237 -0.87 0.33 -3.25
CA LEU A 237 -1.25 0.28 -1.84
C LEU A 237 -0.04 0.48 -0.93
N ILE A 238 1.09 -0.18 -1.23
CA ILE A 238 2.34 -0.04 -0.48
C ILE A 238 2.73 1.43 -0.40
N THR A 239 2.77 2.14 -1.52
CA THR A 239 3.23 3.54 -1.52
C THR A 239 2.20 4.46 -0.87
N ALA A 240 0.90 4.24 -1.17
CA ALA A 240 -0.20 5.01 -0.61
C ALA A 240 -0.21 5.01 0.92
N LEU A 241 0.09 3.88 1.56
CA LEU A 241 0.09 3.76 3.01
C LEU A 241 1.49 3.67 3.64
N ARG A 242 2.55 3.65 2.83
CA ARG A 242 3.92 3.35 3.28
C ARG A 242 3.99 2.03 4.06
N LEU A 243 3.34 1.01 3.50
CA LEU A 243 3.29 -0.33 4.09
C LEU A 243 4.70 -0.92 4.21
N PRO A 244 4.94 -1.73 5.24
CA PRO A 244 6.23 -2.36 5.49
C PRO A 244 6.51 -3.39 4.39
N THR A 245 7.73 -3.37 3.87
CA THR A 245 8.17 -4.21 2.77
C THR A 245 9.55 -4.79 3.05
N PHE A 246 9.88 -5.86 2.33
CA PHE A 246 11.22 -6.42 2.30
C PHE A 246 11.52 -6.92 0.90
N ARG A 247 12.81 -7.05 0.57
CA ARG A 247 13.22 -7.55 -0.75
C ARG A 247 13.58 -9.02 -0.67
N ALA A 248 12.95 -9.83 -1.53
CA ALA A 248 13.26 -11.24 -1.67
C ALA A 248 13.01 -11.69 -3.12
N ALA A 249 13.87 -12.58 -3.63
CA ALA A 249 13.76 -13.11 -4.98
C ALA A 249 13.63 -12.04 -6.09
N GLY A 250 14.42 -10.97 -5.97
CA GLY A 250 14.47 -9.89 -6.96
C GLY A 250 13.29 -8.90 -6.93
N ALA A 251 12.37 -9.03 -5.98
CA ALA A 251 11.19 -8.17 -5.90
C ALA A 251 10.90 -7.72 -4.46
N SER A 252 10.25 -6.57 -4.33
CA SER A 252 9.70 -6.12 -3.05
C SER A 252 8.45 -6.95 -2.72
N ARG A 253 8.28 -7.25 -1.44
CA ARG A 253 7.22 -8.08 -0.87
C ARG A 253 6.64 -7.35 0.33
N LEU A 254 5.33 -7.44 0.52
CA LEU A 254 4.68 -6.92 1.73
C LEU A 254 5.11 -7.74 2.95
N LYS A 255 5.43 -7.09 4.06
CA LYS A 255 5.48 -7.78 5.35
C LYS A 255 4.06 -8.09 5.81
N ARG A 256 3.89 -9.09 6.68
CA ARG A 256 2.57 -9.51 7.16
C ARG A 256 1.95 -8.45 8.06
N LEU A 257 0.76 -7.97 7.73
CA LEU A 257 -0.02 -7.04 8.55
C LEU A 257 -1.52 -7.15 8.23
N THR A 258 -2.37 -6.72 9.15
CA THR A 258 -3.82 -6.61 8.90
C THR A 258 -4.29 -5.19 9.15
N LEU A 259 -5.09 -4.65 8.24
CA LEU A 259 -5.83 -3.40 8.44
C LEU A 259 -7.33 -3.72 8.50
N VAL A 260 -8.06 -3.07 9.40
CA VAL A 260 -9.52 -3.02 9.35
C VAL A 260 -9.90 -1.61 8.91
N VAL A 261 -10.59 -1.49 7.78
CA VAL A 261 -10.94 -0.22 7.15
C VAL A 261 -12.46 -0.10 7.09
N ASP A 262 -13.02 1.06 7.42
CA ASP A 262 -14.47 1.29 7.28
C ASP A 262 -14.89 1.75 5.87
N ARG A 263 -16.19 1.91 5.64
CA ARG A 263 -16.75 2.42 4.38
C ARG A 263 -16.32 3.86 4.05
N GLU A 264 -16.02 4.68 5.05
CA GLU A 264 -15.44 6.01 4.89
C GLU A 264 -13.95 5.97 4.55
N ARG A 265 -13.38 4.77 4.36
CA ARG A 265 -11.98 4.50 4.04
C ARG A 265 -11.03 4.79 5.21
N VAL A 266 -11.52 4.97 6.43
CA VAL A 266 -10.70 5.20 7.62
C VAL A 266 -10.18 3.88 8.13
N VAL A 267 -8.86 3.80 8.35
CA VAL A 267 -8.24 2.66 9.03
C VAL A 267 -8.65 2.69 10.51
N ARG A 268 -9.49 1.74 10.92
CA ARG A 268 -10.00 1.60 12.29
C ARG A 268 -9.08 0.79 13.18
N HIS A 269 -8.30 -0.11 12.59
CA HIS A 269 -7.38 -0.95 13.34
C HIS A 269 -6.19 -1.41 12.49
N VAL A 270 -5.07 -1.66 13.16
CA VAL A 270 -3.80 -2.12 12.57
C VAL A 270 -3.22 -3.23 13.44
N GLN A 271 -2.91 -4.37 12.81
CA GLN A 271 -2.15 -5.46 13.42
C GLN A 271 -0.79 -5.59 12.74
N TYR A 272 0.26 -5.28 13.49
CA TYR A 272 1.64 -5.38 13.04
C TYR A 272 2.60 -5.30 14.25
N PRO A 273 3.77 -5.96 14.24
CA PRO A 273 4.10 -7.14 13.44
C PRO A 273 3.19 -8.32 13.80
N VAL A 274 2.85 -9.15 12.82
CA VAL A 274 2.09 -10.39 13.04
C VAL A 274 3.08 -11.55 13.27
N THR A 275 3.08 -12.10 14.48
CA THR A 275 3.97 -13.22 14.88
C THR A 275 3.21 -14.55 15.05
N ASP A 276 1.93 -14.49 15.43
CA ASP A 276 1.02 -15.64 15.43
C ASP A 276 -0.02 -15.44 14.34
N VAL A 277 0.12 -16.21 13.27
CA VAL A 277 -0.70 -16.08 12.07
C VAL A 277 -2.15 -16.43 12.36
N ALA A 278 -2.43 -17.57 12.99
CA ALA A 278 -3.80 -17.99 13.25
C ALA A 278 -4.45 -17.09 14.33
N GLY A 279 -3.70 -16.76 15.39
CA GLY A 279 -4.15 -15.84 16.42
C GLY A 279 -4.50 -14.45 15.87
N SER A 280 -3.76 -13.94 14.88
CA SER A 280 -4.07 -12.64 14.27
C SER A 280 -5.42 -12.60 13.56
N VAL A 281 -5.85 -13.71 12.95
CA VAL A 281 -7.16 -13.81 12.30
C VAL A 281 -8.29 -13.76 13.34
N GLU A 282 -8.12 -14.47 14.46
CA GLU A 282 -9.09 -14.43 15.57
C GLU A 282 -9.15 -13.03 16.21
N GLU A 283 -8.00 -12.38 16.38
CA GLU A 283 -7.93 -11.01 16.87
C GLU A 283 -8.65 -10.04 15.92
N ALA A 284 -8.43 -10.16 14.61
CA ALA A 284 -9.09 -9.32 13.60
C ALA A 284 -10.62 -9.52 13.62
N LEU A 285 -11.08 -10.76 13.75
CA LEU A 285 -12.51 -11.08 13.90
C LEU A 285 -13.08 -10.46 15.18
N GLY A 286 -12.36 -10.54 16.30
CA GLY A 286 -12.74 -9.91 17.55
C GLY A 286 -12.83 -8.38 17.45
N VAL A 287 -11.92 -7.74 16.72
CA VAL A 287 -11.95 -6.29 16.44
C VAL A 287 -13.20 -5.91 15.66
N VAL A 288 -13.48 -6.61 14.55
CA VAL A 288 -14.66 -6.31 13.72
C VAL A 288 -15.95 -6.46 14.52
N ARG A 289 -16.07 -7.51 15.36
CA ARG A 289 -17.24 -7.70 16.22
C ARG A 289 -17.50 -6.49 17.14
N ARG A 290 -16.45 -6.00 17.83
CA ARG A 290 -16.56 -4.81 18.68
C ARG A 290 -16.95 -3.56 17.89
N LEU A 291 -16.35 -3.35 16.72
CA LEU A 291 -16.69 -2.22 15.84
C LEU A 291 -18.14 -2.29 15.32
N GLY A 292 -18.67 -3.49 15.12
CA GLY A 292 -20.08 -3.70 14.74
C GLY A 292 -21.06 -3.43 15.88
N GLU A 293 -20.68 -3.73 17.12
CA GLU A 293 -21.48 -3.45 18.32
C GLU A 293 -21.56 -1.94 18.64
N ASP A 294 -20.47 -1.21 18.38
CA ASP A 294 -20.38 0.24 18.62
C ASP A 294 -21.07 1.09 17.53
N ALA A 295 -21.57 0.47 16.44
CA ALA A 295 -22.24 1.18 15.36
C ALA A 295 -23.66 1.62 15.79
N PRO A 296 -24.02 2.92 15.66
CA PRO A 296 -25.36 3.36 16.00
C PRO A 296 -26.40 2.65 15.09
N PRO A 297 -27.59 2.28 15.61
CA PRO A 297 -28.58 1.56 14.83
C PRO A 297 -28.95 2.35 13.57
N GLU A 298 -28.89 1.69 12.41
CA GLU A 298 -29.25 2.29 11.13
C GLU A 298 -30.66 2.89 11.21
N ARG A 299 -30.75 4.22 11.05
CA ARG A 299 -32.04 4.88 10.84
C ARG A 299 -32.56 4.39 9.49
N HIS A 300 -33.47 3.42 9.52
CA HIS A 300 -34.27 3.04 8.37
C HIS A 300 -34.87 4.33 7.78
N ARG A 301 -34.39 4.73 6.59
CA ARG A 301 -35.09 5.72 5.77
C ARG A 301 -36.31 5.00 5.20
N ALA A 302 -37.48 5.31 5.77
CA ALA A 302 -38.77 5.02 5.18
C ALA A 302 -38.98 5.84 3.90
#